data_AF-A0A2U8W424-F1
#
_entry.id   AF-A0A2U8W424-F1
#
_cell.length_a   1.000
_cell.length_b   1.000
_cell.length_c   1.000
_cell.angle_alpha   90.00
_cell.angle_beta   90.00
_cell.angle_gamma   90.00
#
_symmetry.space_group_name_H-M   'P 1'
#
loop_
_entity.id
_entity.type
_entity.pdbx_description
1 polymer ?
#
loop_
_entity_poly.entity_id
_entity_poly.type
_entity_poly.pdbx_seq_one_letter_code
_entity_poly.pdbx_strand_id
1 'polypeptide(L)' 'MIEPNQTAYILKVSWRDAGIPDGPLTMFYAALTGSPEEAVELVRQAVKADAEVELTEARLSQDTAQAIDLLPGFARAL' A
#
# COMPACT_ATOMS: atom_id res chain seq x y z
N MET A 1 7.16 -12.00 -13.06
CA MET A 1 7.45 -13.11 -12.13
C MET A 1 7.85 -12.47 -10.81
N ILE A 2 7.19 -12.82 -9.72
CA ILE A 2 7.48 -12.28 -8.37
C ILE A 2 8.70 -13.02 -7.82
N GLU A 3 9.69 -12.29 -7.29
CA GLU A 3 10.90 -12.90 -6.74
C GLU A 3 10.60 -13.62 -5.42
N PRO A 4 11.32 -14.72 -5.08
CA PRO A 4 10.99 -15.56 -3.92
C PRO A 4 11.11 -14.86 -2.55
N ASN A 5 11.71 -13.68 -2.49
CA ASN A 5 11.81 -12.84 -1.29
C ASN A 5 10.79 -11.70 -1.23
N GLN A 6 9.93 -11.54 -2.24
CA GLN A 6 8.96 -10.46 -2.30
C GLN A 6 7.65 -10.85 -1.63
N THR A 7 7.13 -9.93 -0.83
CA THR A 7 5.84 -10.06 -0.13
C THR A 7 4.97 -8.86 -0.48
N ALA A 8 3.68 -9.11 -0.71
CA ALA A 8 2.70 -8.07 -0.93
C ALA A 8 2.13 -7.58 0.41
N TYR A 9 2.62 -6.44 0.87
CA TYR A 9 2.18 -5.82 2.13
C TYR A 9 0.96 -4.95 1.89
N ILE A 10 0.01 -4.98 2.83
CA ILE A 10 -1.13 -4.06 2.83
C ILE A 10 -0.82 -2.90 3.77
N LEU A 11 -1.01 -1.69 3.26
CA LEU A 11 -0.85 -0.45 4.01
C LEU A 11 -2.17 0.31 4.04
N LYS A 12 -2.46 0.92 5.18
CA LYS A 12 -3.57 1.85 5.36
C LYS A 12 -3.04 3.26 5.13
N VAL A 13 -3.70 4.00 4.26
CA VAL A 13 -3.39 5.40 3.96
C VAL A 13 -4.56 6.25 4.40
N SER A 14 -4.30 7.22 5.27
CA SER A 14 -5.34 8.12 5.81
C SER A 14 -4.98 9.57 5.56
N TRP A 15 -5.88 10.40 5.06
CA TRP A 15 -5.64 11.84 4.90
C TRP A 15 -6.91 12.64 5.21
N ARG A 16 -6.75 13.91 5.58
CA ARG A 16 -7.90 14.81 5.74
C ARG A 16 -8.29 15.35 4.38
N ASP A 17 -9.54 15.16 4.01
CA ASP A 17 -10.09 15.74 2.80
C ASP A 17 -10.94 16.96 3.14
N ALA A 18 -10.65 18.10 2.51
CA ALA A 18 -11.39 19.34 2.75
C ALA A 18 -12.87 19.25 2.33
N GLY A 19 -13.22 18.29 1.48
CA GLY A 19 -14.59 18.03 1.02
C GLY A 19 -15.38 17.07 1.90
N ILE A 20 -14.76 16.41 2.88
CA ILE A 20 -15.43 15.48 3.80
C ILE A 20 -15.25 15.98 5.24
N PRO A 21 -16.29 16.58 5.84
CA PRO A 21 -16.19 17.19 7.16
C PRO A 21 -16.05 16.16 8.30
N ASP A 22 -16.51 14.92 8.08
CA ASP A 22 -16.48 13.85 9.09
C ASP A 22 -15.25 12.94 8.92
N GLY A 23 -14.12 13.40 9.43
CA GLY A 23 -12.94 12.56 9.68
C GLY A 23 -12.02 12.31 8.48
N PRO A 24 -10.89 11.61 8.71
CA PRO A 24 -9.93 11.31 7.65
C PRO A 24 -10.48 10.28 6.68
N LEU A 25 -10.31 10.52 5.38
CA LEU A 25 -10.47 9.50 4.35
C LEU A 25 -9.42 8.42 4.54
N THR A 26 -9.83 7.17 4.38
CA THR A 26 -8.95 5.99 4.46
C THR A 26 -9.02 5.19 3.17
N MET A 27 -7.87 4.83 2.62
CA MET A 27 -7.73 3.85 1.54
C MET A 27 -6.68 2.80 1.89
N PHE A 28 -6.79 1.62 1.29
CA PHE A 28 -5.77 0.58 1.41
C PHE A 28 -4.93 0.51 0.15
N TYR A 29 -3.64 0.28 0.33
CA TYR A 29 -2.69 0.08 -0.73
C TYR A 29 -2.02 -1.27 -0.54
N ALA A 30 -1.67 -1.92 -1.65
CA ALA A 30 -0.80 -3.06 -1.69
C ALA A 30 0.54 -2.66 -2.33
N ALA A 31 1.65 -3.09 -1.74
CA ALA A 31 2.98 -2.91 -2.31
C ALA A 31 3.75 -4.24 -2.29
N LEU A 32 4.31 -4.62 -3.44
CA LEU A 32 5.08 -5.85 -3.58
C LEU A 32 6.58 -5.53 -3.50
N THR A 33 7.22 -5.94 -2.41
CA THR A 33 8.62 -5.60 -2.13
C THR A 33 9.28 -6.59 -1.17
N GLY A 34 10.58 -6.42 -0.88
CA GLY A 34 11.35 -7.30 -0.02
C GLY A 34 11.17 -7.07 1.49
N SER A 35 10.69 -5.90 1.90
CA SER A 35 10.53 -5.55 3.32
C SER A 35 9.32 -4.64 3.60
N PRO A 36 8.77 -4.65 4.82
CA PRO A 36 7.68 -3.73 5.18
C PRO A 36 8.09 -2.25 5.12
N GLU A 37 9.34 -1.92 5.43
CA GLU A 37 9.86 -0.55 5.40
C GLU A 37 9.88 0.00 3.96
N GLU A 38 10.35 -0.79 3.01
CA GLU A 38 10.26 -0.45 1.58
C GLU A 38 8.81 -0.25 1.13
N ALA A 39 7.89 -1.06 1.66
CA ALA A 39 6.48 -0.97 1.29
C ALA A 39 5.87 0.37 1.73
N VAL A 40 6.22 0.82 2.94
CA VAL A 40 5.84 2.14 3.46
C VAL A 40 6.41 3.25 2.59
N GLU A 41 7.69 3.19 2.25
CA GLU A 41 8.32 4.21 1.40
C GLU A 41 7.70 4.27 0.00
N LEU A 42 7.43 3.12 -0.63
CA LEU A 42 6.76 3.07 -1.93
C LEU A 42 5.38 3.71 -1.89
N VAL A 43 4.58 3.43 -0.85
CA VAL A 43 3.26 4.03 -0.70
C VAL A 43 3.38 5.53 -0.42
N ARG A 44 4.32 5.96 0.44
CA ARG A 44 4.56 7.40 0.72
C ARG A 44 4.89 8.20 -0.53
N GLN A 45 5.64 7.62 -1.47
CA GLN A 45 5.96 8.26 -2.75
C GLN A 45 4.76 8.34 -3.71
N ALA A 46 3.78 7.45 -3.55
CA ALA A 46 2.59 7.38 -4.40
C ALA A 46 1.42 8.25 -3.91
N VAL A 47 1.42 8.68 -2.64
CA VAL A 47 0.30 9.39 -2.01
C VAL A 47 0.62 10.87 -1.75
N LYS A 48 -0.39 11.64 -1.33
CA LYS A 48 -0.19 13.04 -0.95
C LYS A 48 0.74 13.15 0.26
N ALA A 49 1.53 14.23 0.32
CA ALA A 49 2.55 14.44 1.36
C ALA A 49 1.99 14.52 2.79
N ASP A 50 0.71 14.88 2.95
CA ASP A 50 0.00 14.97 4.23
C ASP A 50 -0.74 13.68 4.61
N ALA A 51 -0.65 12.63 3.79
CA ALA A 51 -1.25 11.35 4.10
C ALA A 51 -0.42 10.57 5.14
N GLU A 52 -1.11 10.04 6.14
CA GLU A 52 -0.57 9.09 7.09
C GLU A 52 -0.56 7.71 6.47
N VAL A 53 0.61 7.03 6.49
CA VAL A 53 0.79 5.69 5.94
C VAL A 53 1.17 4.76 7.08
N GLU A 54 0.33 3.75 7.31
CA GLU A 54 0.46 2.78 8.37
C GLU A 54 0.56 1.36 7.76
N LEU A 55 1.58 0.61 8.14
CA LEU A 55 1.69 -0.79 7.78
C LEU A 55 0.62 -1.59 8.53
N THR A 56 -0.18 -2.38 7.82
CA THR A 56 -1.10 -3.30 8.47
C THR A 56 -0.42 -4.63 8.77
N GLU A 57 -0.97 -5.42 9.70
CA GLU A 57 -0.52 -6.80 9.92
C GLU A 57 -0.94 -7.75 8.78
N ALA A 58 -1.77 -7.27 7.84
CA ALA A 58 -2.29 -8.04 6.73
C ALA A 58 -1.32 -8.07 5.54
N ARG A 59 -1.31 -9.20 4.85
CA ARG A 59 -0.52 -9.45 3.64
C ARG A 59 -1.43 -10.05 2.58
N LEU A 60 -1.18 -9.71 1.32
CA LEU A 60 -1.84 -10.40 0.21
C LEU A 60 -1.14 -11.71 -0.08
N SER A 61 -1.94 -12.73 -0.41
CA SER A 61 -1.39 -13.93 -1.02
C SER A 61 -0.77 -13.60 -2.38
N GLN A 62 0.20 -14.41 -2.79
CA GLN A 62 0.87 -14.23 -4.08
C GLN A 62 -0.11 -14.32 -5.25
N ASP A 63 -1.08 -15.24 -5.19
CA ASP A 63 -2.12 -15.41 -6.20
C ASP A 63 -2.99 -14.15 -6.34
N THR A 64 -3.42 -13.55 -5.22
CA THR A 64 -4.21 -12.32 -5.25
C THR A 64 -3.37 -11.15 -5.76
N ALA A 65 -2.10 -11.04 -5.34
CA ALA A 65 -1.19 -10.02 -5.85
C ALA A 65 -1.00 -10.10 -7.37
N GLN A 66 -0.90 -11.32 -7.92
CA GLN A 66 -0.85 -11.55 -9.36
C GLN A 66 -2.18 -11.23 -10.05
N ALA A 67 -3.31 -11.61 -9.45
CA ALA A 67 -4.64 -11.36 -10.01
C ALA A 67 -4.98 -9.88 -10.15
N ILE A 68 -4.37 -9.00 -9.33
CA ILE A 68 -4.52 -7.54 -9.42
C ILE A 68 -3.39 -6.85 -10.21
N ASP A 69 -2.55 -7.63 -10.90
CA ASP A 69 -1.38 -7.17 -11.65
C ASP A 69 -0.45 -6.28 -10.79
N LEU A 70 -0.22 -6.66 -9.52
CA LEU A 70 0.70 -5.93 -8.66
C LEU A 70 2.14 -6.17 -9.10
N LEU A 71 2.82 -5.08 -9.47
CA LEU A 71 4.19 -5.13 -9.95
C LEU A 71 5.20 -4.92 -8.80
N PRO A 72 6.35 -5.61 -8.82
CA PRO A 72 7.43 -5.37 -7.87
C PRO A 72 7.91 -3.92 -7.88
N GLY A 73 8.10 -3.33 -6.69
CA GLY A 73 8.55 -1.94 -6.57
C GLY A 73 7.48 -0.90 -6.87
N PHE A 74 6.21 -1.30 -7.04
CA PHE A 74 5.09 -0.40 -7.19
C PHE A 74 4.05 -0.61 -6.09
N ALA A 75 3.35 0.47 -5.75
CA ALA A 75 2.18 0.46 -4.89
C ALA A 75 0.89 0.60 -5.72
N ARG A 76 -0.17 -0.08 -5.31
CA ARG A 76 -1.49 -0.04 -5.96
C ARG A 76 -2.58 0.13 -4.91
N ALA A 77 -3.51 1.06 -5.14
CA ALA A 77 -4.72 1.17 -4.32
C ALA A 77 -5.64 -0.04 -4.52
N LEU A 78 -6.25 -0.53 -3.44
CA LEU A 78 -7.19 -1.66 -3.40
C LEU A 78 -8.65 -1.20 -3.43
#